data_AF-A0AAV0Y4A4-F1
#
_entry.id   AF-A0AAV0Y4A4-F1
#
_cell.length_a   1.000
_cell.length_b   1.000
_cell.length_c   1.000
_cell.angle_alpha   90.00
_cell.angle_beta   90.00
_cell.angle_gamma   90.00
#
_symmetry.space_group_name_H-M   'P 1'
#
loop_
_entity.id
_entity.type
_entity.pdbx_description
1 polymer ?
#
loop_
_entity_poly.entity_id
_entity_poly.type
_entity_poly.pdbx_seq_one_letter_code
_entity_poly.pdbx_strand_id
1 'polypeptide(L)'
;MWLVVVFKDDNSVEAVPSYWYKNRKCAWPRKNAKKMITHRSPPNILEFDYLEARKLGNKSYDSYTIARNKAKLSENTSDLSTTEVSEST
;
A
#
# COMPACT_ATOMS: atom_id res chain seq x y z
N MET A 1 -12.94 -2.39 -5.63
CA MET A 1 -11.90 -3.36 -5.21
C MET A 1 -10.58 -2.62 -4.99
N TRP A 2 -10.00 -2.83 -3.81
CA TRP A 2 -8.81 -2.16 -3.28
C TRP A 2 -7.77 -3.20 -2.87
N LEU A 3 -6.50 -2.85 -3.00
CA LEU A 3 -5.37 -3.66 -2.56
C LEU A 3 -4.56 -2.87 -1.53
N VAL A 4 -3.89 -3.60 -0.66
CA VAL A 4 -2.81 -3.05 0.15
C VAL A 4 -1.51 -3.44 -0.53
N VAL A 5 -0.65 -2.47 -0.80
CA VAL A 5 0.64 -2.67 -1.45
C VAL A 5 1.74 -2.14 -0.55
N VAL A 6 2.92 -2.75 -0.64
CA VAL A 6 4.15 -2.24 -0.04
C VAL A 6 5.06 -1.79 -1.15
N PHE A 7 5.37 -0.49 -1.19
CA PHE A 7 6.35 0.06 -2.12
C PHE A 7 7.74 -0.34 -1.66
N LYS A 8 8.58 -0.82 -2.59
CA LYS A 8 9.90 -1.36 -2.22
C LYS A 8 10.94 -0.29 -1.92
N ASP A 9 10.76 0.90 -2.47
CA ASP A 9 11.74 1.99 -2.39
C ASP A 9 11.88 2.50 -0.95
N ASP A 10 10.75 2.67 -0.27
CA ASP A 10 10.66 3.25 1.07
C ASP A 10 9.94 2.35 2.10
N ASN A 11 9.55 1.13 1.70
CA ASN A 11 8.73 0.22 2.50
C ASN A 11 7.38 0.81 2.97
N SER A 12 6.90 1.88 2.34
CA SER A 12 5.59 2.46 2.65
C SER A 12 4.46 1.48 2.32
N VAL A 13 3.42 1.44 3.15
CA VAL A 13 2.28 0.52 2.98
C VAL A 13 1.03 1.32 2.67
N GLU A 14 0.50 1.16 1.46
CA GLU A 14 -0.57 2.01 0.97
C GLU A 14 -1.78 1.23 0.45
N ALA A 15 -2.96 1.84 0.62
CA ALA A 15 -4.20 1.31 0.09
C ALA A 15 -4.52 1.94 -1.27
N VAL A 16 -4.52 1.13 -2.33
CA VAL A 16 -4.64 1.60 -3.72
C VAL A 16 -5.78 0.88 -4.45
N PRO A 17 -6.36 1.49 -5.50
CA PRO A 17 -7.29 0.80 -6.38
C PRO A 17 -6.65 -0.45 -6.99
N SER A 18 -7.36 -1.57 -7.04
CA SER A 18 -6.75 -2.85 -7.42
C SER A 18 -6.14 -2.87 -8.83
N TYR A 19 -6.71 -2.10 -9.76
CA TYR A 19 -6.23 -2.00 -11.14
C TYR A 19 -4.99 -1.11 -11.30
N TRP A 20 -4.55 -0.40 -10.26
CA TRP A 20 -3.27 0.30 -10.27
C TRP A 20 -2.08 -0.67 -10.18
N TYR A 21 -2.29 -1.86 -9.63
CA TYR A 21 -1.24 -2.86 -9.46
C TYR A 21 -1.21 -3.85 -10.63
N LYS A 22 -0.09 -3.91 -11.36
CA LYS A 22 0.16 -4.86 -12.44
C LYS A 22 1.65 -5.17 -12.55
N ASN A 23 1.99 -6.43 -12.86
CA ASN A 23 3.37 -6.85 -13.12
C ASN A 23 4.39 -6.46 -12.03
N ARG A 24 4.02 -6.60 -10.75
CA ARG A 24 4.83 -6.19 -9.58
C ARG A 24 5.17 -4.70 -9.53
N LYS A 25 4.39 -3.89 -10.23
CA LYS A 25 4.43 -2.44 -10.16
C LYS A 25 3.07 -1.90 -9.75
N CYS A 26 3.07 -0.77 -9.05
CA CYS A 26 1.86 -0.03 -8.72
C CYS A 26 1.98 1.36 -9.32
N ALA A 27 0.92 1.81 -9.99
CA ALA A 27 0.79 3.21 -10.36
C ALA A 27 0.71 4.06 -9.08
N TRP A 28 1.46 5.16 -9.05
CA TRP A 28 1.46 6.12 -7.96
C TRP A 28 1.44 7.56 -8.52
N PRO A 29 0.51 8.42 -8.07
CA PRO A 29 0.42 9.80 -8.52
C PRO A 29 1.64 10.62 -8.14
N ARG A 30 2.15 11.41 -9.09
CA ARG A 30 3.21 12.40 -8.84
C ARG A 30 2.76 13.54 -7.93
N LYS A 31 1.46 13.87 -7.96
CA LYS A 31 0.83 14.94 -7.18
C LYS A 31 -0.56 14.50 -6.73
N ASN A 32 -1.06 15.11 -5.65
CA ASN A 32 -2.44 14.93 -5.19
C ASN A 32 -2.86 13.47 -4.93
N ALA A 33 -1.95 12.61 -4.45
CA ALA A 33 -2.17 11.18 -4.29
C ALA A 33 -3.47 10.84 -3.55
N LYS A 34 -3.73 11.48 -2.40
CA LYS A 34 -4.97 11.30 -1.63
C LYS A 34 -6.25 11.52 -2.46
N LYS A 35 -6.27 12.58 -3.27
CA LYS A 35 -7.43 12.91 -4.13
C LYS A 35 -7.57 11.85 -5.24
N MET A 36 -6.48 11.51 -5.91
CA MET A 36 -6.51 10.56 -7.03
C MET A 36 -6.84 9.13 -6.58
N ILE A 37 -6.39 8.71 -5.41
CA ILE A 37 -6.78 7.44 -4.78
C ILE A 37 -8.29 7.44 -4.49
N THR A 38 -8.79 8.50 -3.83
CA THR A 38 -10.22 8.62 -3.47
C THR A 38 -11.12 8.59 -4.70
N HIS A 39 -10.75 9.32 -5.75
CA HIS A 39 -11.48 9.32 -7.02
C HIS A 39 -11.23 8.09 -7.89
N ARG A 40 -10.29 7.22 -7.51
CA ARG A 40 -9.87 6.07 -8.31
C ARG A 40 -9.52 6.54 -9.72
N SER A 41 -8.67 7.56 -9.82
CA SER A 41 -8.25 8.10 -11.12
C SER A 41 -7.55 7.02 -11.95
N PRO A 42 -7.80 6.95 -13.27
CA PRO A 42 -7.09 6.02 -14.15
C PRO A 42 -5.62 6.45 -14.30
N PRO A 43 -4.65 5.54 -14.10
CA PRO A 43 -3.23 5.84 -14.29
C PRO A 43 -2.91 6.23 -15.74
N ASN A 44 -2.02 7.21 -15.90
CA ASN A 44 -1.46 7.62 -17.18
C ASN A 44 0.02 7.98 -17.03
N ILE A 45 0.76 7.98 -18.13
CA ILE A 45 2.22 8.20 -18.13
C ILE A 45 2.67 9.62 -17.75
N LEU A 46 1.76 10.60 -17.77
CA LEU A 46 2.09 12.00 -17.49
C LEU A 46 2.00 12.30 -15.99
N GLU A 47 0.98 11.75 -15.33
CA GLU A 47 0.64 12.05 -13.94
C GLU A 47 1.04 10.96 -12.94
N PHE A 48 1.38 9.76 -13.42
CA PHE A 48 1.71 8.62 -12.58
C PHE A 48 3.10 8.06 -12.89
N ASP A 49 3.75 7.60 -11.83
CA ASP A 49 4.91 6.72 -11.91
C ASP A 49 4.49 5.27 -11.63
N TYR A 50 5.22 4.32 -12.19
CA TYR A 50 4.97 2.89 -11.98
C TYR A 50 6.09 2.32 -11.10
N LEU A 51 5.86 2.39 -9.79
CA LEU A 51 6.84 2.05 -8.78
C LEU A 51 6.83 0.55 -8.50
N GLU A 52 7.97 -0.02 -8.12
CA GLU A 52 8.02 -1.42 -7.68
C GLU A 52 7.24 -1.61 -6.38
N ALA A 53 6.35 -2.58 -6.37
CA ALA A 53 5.53 -2.87 -5.22
C ALA A 53 5.23 -4.37 -5.12
N ARG A 54 4.94 -4.82 -3.89
CA ARG A 54 4.36 -6.14 -3.62
C ARG A 54 2.97 -5.98 -3.02
N LYS A 55 2.05 -6.89 -3.31
CA LYS A 55 0.77 -6.95 -2.59
C LYS A 55 1.01 -7.44 -1.18
N LEU A 56 0.30 -6.85 -0.23
CA LEU A 56 0.27 -7.33 1.14
C LEU A 56 -0.88 -8.33 1.29
N GLY A 57 -0.53 -9.62 1.26
CA GLY A 57 -1.48 -10.72 1.24
C GLY A 57 -2.17 -10.93 -0.11
N ASN A 58 -3.06 -11.93 -0.16
CA ASN A 58 -3.77 -12.34 -1.37
C ASN A 58 -5.22 -11.83 -1.45
N LYS A 59 -5.64 -10.99 -0.49
CA LYS A 59 -7.01 -10.48 -0.40
C LYS A 59 -7.13 -9.11 -1.06
N SER A 60 -8.27 -8.88 -1.66
CA SER A 60 -8.73 -7.57 -2.06
C SER A 60 -9.93 -7.14 -1.23
N TYR A 61 -10.16 -5.85 -1.11
CA TYR A 61 -11.20 -5.28 -0.25
C TYR A 61 -12.20 -4.47 -1.05
N ASP A 62 -13.47 -4.51 -0.68
CA ASP A 62 -14.52 -3.74 -1.38
C ASP A 62 -14.52 -2.27 -0.97
N SER A 63 -14.08 -1.96 0.26
CA SER A 63 -14.05 -0.61 0.81
C SER A 63 -12.62 -0.09 0.98
N TYR A 64 -12.42 1.18 0.58
CA TYR A 64 -11.16 1.91 0.80
C TYR A 64 -10.82 1.97 2.29
N THR A 65 -11.80 2.26 3.15
CA THR A 65 -11.61 2.38 4.59
C THR A 65 -11.07 1.08 5.19
N ILE A 66 -11.58 -0.07 4.76
CA ILE A 66 -11.10 -1.38 5.21
C ILE A 66 -9.64 -1.59 4.76
N ALA A 67 -9.34 -1.37 3.48
CA ALA A 67 -7.99 -1.51 2.95
C ALA A 67 -6.99 -0.57 3.66
N ARG A 68 -7.36 0.69 3.86
CA ARG A 68 -6.52 1.68 4.55
C ARG A 68 -6.26 1.32 6.01
N ASN A 69 -7.26 0.81 6.73
CA ASN A 69 -7.06 0.34 8.11
C ASN A 69 -6.09 -0.85 8.14
N LYS A 70 -6.16 -1.75 7.16
CA LYS A 70 -5.20 -2.86 7.03
C LYS A 70 -3.79 -2.39 6.68
N ALA A 71 -3.65 -1.38 5.81
CA ALA A 71 -2.37 -0.77 5.51
C ALA A 71 -1.72 -0.21 6.78
N LYS A 72 -2.43 0.66 7.52
CA LYS A 72 -1.96 1.23 8.80
C LYS A 72 -1.54 0.18 9.83
N LEU A 73 -2.37 -0.84 10.04
CA LEU A 73 -2.03 -1.91 10.98
C LEU A 73 -0.72 -2.60 10.61
N SER A 74 -0.44 -2.70 9.31
CA SER A 74 0.76 -3.38 8.80
C SER A 74 2.02 -2.53 8.91
N GLU A 75 1.90 -1.20 8.78
CA GLU A 75 2.98 -0.26 9.10
C GLU A 75 3.37 -0.41 10.57
N ASN A 76 2.38 -0.33 11.47
CA ASN A 76 2.61 -0.43 12.91
C ASN A 76 3.21 -1.78 13.35
N THR A 77 2.81 -2.90 12.73
CA THR A 77 3.39 -4.22 13.05
C THR A 77 4.83 -4.37 12.56
N SER A 78 5.23 -3.61 11.54
CA SER A 78 6.62 -3.64 11.05
C SER A 78 7.56 -2.90 12.01
N ASP A 79 7.07 -1.85 12.67
CA ASP A 79 7.79 -1.08 13.70
C ASP A 79 7.92 -1.87 15.03
N LEU A 80 6.91 -2.67 15.36
CA LEU A 80 6.84 -3.48 16.60
C LEU A 80 7.72 -4.75 16.60
N SER A 81 8.53 -4.98 15.57
CA SER A 81 9.49 -6.10 15.56
C SER A 81 10.83 -5.79 16.27
N THR A 82 10.87 -4.73 17.09
CA THR A 82 12.05 -4.37 17.89
C THR A 82 11.74 -4.46 19.39
N THR A 83 12.23 -5.56 19.98
CA THR A 83 12.50 -5.79 21.42
C THR A 83 11.31 -6.16 22.32
N GLU A 84 11.40 -7.36 22.91
CA GLU A 84 10.90 -7.83 24.22
C GLU A 84 10.79 -9.38 24.16
N VAL A 85 11.39 -10.25 24.98
CA VAL A 85 12.13 -10.18 26.24
C VAL A 85 13.00 -11.45 26.31
N SER A 86 14.31 -11.34 26.51
CA SER A 86 15.12 -12.46 27.01
C SER A 86 15.21 -12.33 28.53
N GLU A 87 14.22 -12.88 29.22
CA GLU A 87 14.28 -13.15 30.66
C GLU A 87 14.50 -14.66 30.79
N SER A 88 15.76 -15.02 31.00
CA SER A 88 16.17 -16.38 31.35
C SER A 88 16.39 -16.39 32.86
N THR A 89 15.43 -17.03 33.52
CA THR A 89 15.42 -17.74 34.80
C THR A 89 16.60 -17.58 35.75
#